data_AF-A0A4U9VVG8-F1
#
_entry.id   AF-A0A4U9VVG8-F1
#
_cell.length_a   1.000
_cell.length_b   1.000
_cell.length_c   1.000
_cell.angle_alpha   90.00
_cell.angle_beta   90.00
_cell.angle_gamma   90.00
#
_symmetry.space_group_name_H-M   'P 1'
#
loop_
_entity.id
_entity.type
_entity.pdbx_description
1 polymer ?
#
loop_
_entity_poly.entity_id
_entity_poly.type
_entity_poly.pdbx_seq_one_letter_code
_entity_poly.pdbx_strand_id
1 'polypeptide(L)'
;MTRISMILPFVTSIVLVMACDNQTPQQKAEDRMQHAEEKAALASEDAMATAEDAAAKNTEAVVYANIAAANEAVANIPAPVLSNEEAKKLYKKLGRTIVDRINVKTAAEAMDKEHAITEIKNELLNKLQSGKITQEDVDQIRKYLADCLVAAQSTR
;
A
#
# COMPACT_ATOMS: atom_id res chain seq x y z
N MET A 1 -73.88 39.84 23.62
CA MET A 1 -74.97 38.99 23.08
C MET A 1 -74.36 37.95 22.16
N THR A 2 -74.78 36.71 22.38
CA THR A 2 -74.27 35.44 21.87
C THR A 2 -74.71 35.14 20.43
N ARG A 3 -73.93 34.30 19.72
CA ARG A 3 -74.28 33.22 18.73
C ARG A 3 -73.41 33.29 17.45
N ILE A 4 -72.56 32.31 17.12
CA ILE A 4 -72.73 30.87 16.78
C ILE A 4 -73.00 30.65 15.27
N SER A 5 -72.19 29.74 14.68
CA SER A 5 -72.46 28.86 13.51
C SER A 5 -72.25 29.39 12.07
N MET A 6 -71.78 28.65 11.04
CA MET A 6 -71.31 27.25 10.84
C MET A 6 -71.07 27.01 9.30
N ILE A 7 -70.34 25.93 8.96
CA ILE A 7 -70.36 25.09 7.71
C ILE A 7 -69.50 25.46 6.45
N LEU A 8 -68.53 24.56 6.17
CA LEU A 8 -67.93 24.03 4.91
C LEU A 8 -68.94 23.78 3.76
N PRO A 9 -68.62 23.18 2.57
CA PRO A 9 -67.35 22.87 1.87
C PRO A 9 -67.40 23.24 0.35
N PHE A 10 -66.36 22.98 -0.45
CA PHE A 10 -66.49 22.18 -1.70
C PHE A 10 -65.14 21.93 -2.38
N VAL A 11 -64.85 20.64 -2.55
CA VAL A 11 -63.77 20.04 -3.33
C VAL A 11 -63.97 20.34 -4.81
N THR A 12 -62.92 20.70 -5.56
CA THR A 12 -62.98 20.77 -7.03
C THR A 12 -61.82 19.98 -7.65
N SER A 13 -62.17 18.73 -7.95
CA SER A 13 -61.81 17.87 -9.07
C SER A 13 -60.51 18.14 -9.86
N ILE A 14 -59.60 17.18 -9.73
CA ILE A 14 -58.53 16.87 -10.68
C ILE A 14 -59.16 16.26 -11.94
N VAL A 15 -58.98 16.89 -13.10
CA VAL A 15 -59.30 16.29 -14.41
C VAL A 15 -58.05 15.56 -14.90
N LEU A 16 -58.08 14.23 -14.77
CA LEU A 16 -57.07 13.33 -15.32
C LEU A 16 -57.43 13.06 -16.80
N VAL A 17 -56.70 13.68 -17.73
CA VAL A 17 -56.79 13.33 -19.15
C VAL A 17 -55.88 12.15 -19.40
N MET A 18 -56.47 10.98 -19.67
CA MET A 18 -55.75 9.79 -20.12
C MET A 18 -55.20 10.00 -21.53
N ALA A 19 -53.88 9.86 -21.67
CA ALA A 19 -53.21 9.54 -22.92
C ALA A 19 -52.51 8.19 -22.76
N CYS A 20 -52.65 7.34 -23.79
CA CYS A 20 -52.22 5.95 -23.83
C CYS A 20 -50.76 5.74 -23.42
N ASP A 21 -50.58 5.20 -22.22
CA ASP A 21 -49.45 4.35 -21.86
C ASP A 21 -49.84 3.59 -20.58
N ASN A 22 -49.61 2.29 -20.53
CA ASN A 22 -50.34 1.35 -19.66
C ASN A 22 -49.90 1.37 -18.17
N GLN A 23 -49.35 2.48 -17.68
CA GLN A 23 -48.87 2.67 -16.29
C GLN A 23 -49.45 3.96 -15.69
N THR A 24 -49.88 3.89 -14.43
CA THR A 24 -50.39 5.08 -13.72
C THR A 24 -49.26 6.12 -13.56
N PRO A 25 -49.58 7.42 -13.47
CA PRO A 25 -48.57 8.46 -13.23
C PRO A 25 -47.68 8.21 -12.00
N GLN A 26 -48.20 7.48 -11.00
CA GLN A 26 -47.48 7.04 -9.80
C GLN A 26 -46.46 5.94 -10.12
N GLN A 27 -46.82 4.93 -10.92
CA GLN A 27 -45.88 3.89 -11.36
C GLN A 27 -44.74 4.46 -12.22
N LYS A 28 -45.04 5.41 -13.11
CA LYS A 28 -44.00 6.12 -13.89
C LYS A 28 -43.07 6.96 -13.01
N ALA A 29 -43.56 7.46 -11.87
CA ALA A 29 -42.74 8.19 -10.92
C ALA A 29 -41.87 7.24 -10.10
N GLU A 30 -42.40 6.11 -9.64
CA GLU A 30 -41.66 5.06 -8.93
C GLU A 30 -40.56 4.45 -9.80
N ASP A 31 -40.84 4.08 -11.05
CA ASP A 31 -39.83 3.53 -11.98
C ASP A 31 -38.71 4.54 -12.25
N ARG A 32 -39.04 5.83 -12.40
CA ARG A 32 -38.04 6.89 -12.57
C ARG A 32 -37.22 7.11 -11.31
N MET A 33 -37.82 6.98 -10.13
CA MET A 33 -37.13 7.07 -8.86
C MET A 33 -36.17 5.88 -8.68
N GLN A 34 -36.63 4.66 -8.95
CA GLN A 34 -35.79 3.45 -8.91
C GLN A 34 -34.61 3.53 -9.89
N HIS A 35 -34.83 3.97 -11.13
CA HIS A 35 -33.72 4.17 -12.07
C HIS A 35 -32.78 5.32 -11.69
N ALA A 36 -33.28 6.37 -11.03
CA ALA A 36 -32.43 7.43 -10.52
C ALA A 36 -31.58 6.94 -9.34
N GLU A 37 -32.16 6.15 -8.44
CA GLU A 37 -31.47 5.49 -7.33
C GLU A 37 -30.41 4.50 -7.82
N GLU A 38 -30.73 3.66 -8.81
CA GLU A 38 -29.80 2.71 -9.44
C GLU A 38 -28.62 3.44 -10.10
N LYS A 39 -28.88 4.51 -10.86
CA LYS A 39 -27.81 5.31 -11.48
C LYS A 39 -26.96 6.04 -10.44
N ALA A 40 -27.56 6.52 -9.36
CA ALA A 40 -26.84 7.15 -8.27
C ALA A 40 -25.96 6.14 -7.52
N ALA A 41 -26.45 4.92 -7.30
CA ALA A 41 -25.70 3.83 -6.70
C ALA A 41 -24.50 3.42 -7.57
N LEU A 42 -24.71 3.21 -8.88
CA LEU A 42 -23.63 2.88 -9.82
C LEU A 42 -22.58 4.00 -9.89
N ALA A 43 -22.99 5.27 -9.96
CA ALA A 43 -22.06 6.39 -9.95
C ALA A 43 -21.28 6.50 -8.63
N SER A 44 -21.91 6.13 -7.50
CA SER A 44 -21.24 6.09 -6.20
C SER A 44 -20.23 4.95 -6.12
N GLU A 45 -20.56 3.76 -6.63
CA GLU A 45 -19.65 2.62 -6.71
C GLU A 45 -18.45 2.92 -7.61
N ASP A 46 -18.68 3.49 -8.80
CA ASP A 46 -17.63 3.90 -9.73
C ASP A 46 -16.70 4.96 -9.12
N ALA A 47 -17.26 5.93 -8.39
CA ALA A 47 -16.49 6.95 -7.69
C ALA A 47 -15.66 6.37 -6.54
N MET A 48 -16.21 5.43 -5.77
CA MET A 48 -15.49 4.72 -4.72
C MET A 48 -14.36 3.86 -5.30
N ALA A 49 -14.63 3.08 -6.35
CA ALA A 49 -13.62 2.27 -7.03
C ALA A 49 -12.48 3.15 -7.61
N THR A 50 -12.82 4.30 -8.19
CA THR A 50 -11.82 5.25 -8.70
C THR A 50 -11.00 5.86 -7.57
N ALA A 51 -11.63 6.22 -6.45
CA ALA A 51 -10.95 6.77 -5.29
C ALA A 51 -10.02 5.74 -4.62
N GLU A 52 -10.46 4.49 -4.51
CA GLU A 52 -9.64 3.37 -4.00
C GLU A 52 -8.45 3.09 -4.91
N ASP A 53 -8.65 3.05 -6.24
CA ASP A 53 -7.57 2.89 -7.21
C ASP A 53 -6.56 4.06 -7.16
N ALA A 54 -7.04 5.29 -7.05
CA ALA A 54 -6.18 6.46 -6.90
C ALA A 54 -5.39 6.42 -5.57
N ALA A 55 -6.02 6.03 -4.47
CA ALA A 55 -5.37 5.86 -3.17
C ALA A 55 -4.34 4.71 -3.18
N ALA A 56 -4.65 3.60 -3.84
CA ALA A 56 -3.74 2.48 -4.02
C ALA A 56 -2.51 2.90 -4.83
N LYS A 57 -2.70 3.57 -5.98
CA LYS A 57 -1.62 4.10 -6.82
C LYS A 57 -0.71 5.08 -6.08
N ASN A 58 -1.31 5.98 -5.28
CA ASN A 58 -0.54 6.92 -4.46
C ASN A 58 0.30 6.17 -3.42
N THR A 59 -0.29 5.17 -2.76
CA THR A 59 0.41 4.33 -1.77
C THR A 59 1.57 3.57 -2.42
N GLU A 60 1.36 2.97 -3.60
CA GLU A 60 2.42 2.29 -4.35
C GLU A 60 3.55 3.25 -4.74
N ALA A 61 3.24 4.44 -5.22
CA ALA A 61 4.23 5.44 -5.60
C ALA A 61 5.14 5.83 -4.42
N VAL A 62 4.57 6.03 -3.24
CA VAL A 62 5.33 6.30 -2.01
C VAL A 62 6.21 5.11 -1.62
N VAL A 63 5.70 3.88 -1.70
CA VAL A 63 6.48 2.67 -1.42
C VAL A 63 7.68 2.55 -2.37
N TYR A 64 7.48 2.74 -3.68
CA TYR A 64 8.58 2.69 -4.64
C TYR A 64 9.59 3.82 -4.44
N ALA A 65 9.15 5.03 -4.12
CA ALA A 65 10.04 6.14 -3.79
C ALA A 65 10.92 5.81 -2.58
N ASN A 66 10.33 5.24 -1.52
CA ASN A 66 11.07 4.84 -0.32
C ASN A 66 12.06 3.70 -0.60
N ILE A 67 11.70 2.73 -1.44
CA ILE A 67 12.60 1.67 -1.90
C ILE A 67 13.78 2.24 -2.68
N ALA A 68 13.52 3.17 -3.61
CA ALA A 68 14.55 3.81 -4.41
C ALA A 68 15.52 4.61 -3.53
N ALA A 69 15.00 5.42 -2.59
CA ALA A 69 15.80 6.18 -1.65
C ALA A 69 16.66 5.27 -0.76
N ALA A 70 16.10 4.17 -0.25
CA ALA A 70 16.85 3.21 0.56
C ALA A 70 17.98 2.53 -0.23
N ASN A 71 17.72 2.14 -1.49
CA ASN A 71 18.75 1.57 -2.37
C ASN A 71 19.86 2.58 -2.68
N GLU A 72 19.52 3.84 -2.94
CA GLU A 72 20.49 4.92 -3.15
C GLU A 72 21.35 5.16 -1.89
N ALA A 73 20.71 5.24 -0.73
CA ALA A 73 21.40 5.43 0.54
C ALA A 73 22.39 4.28 0.83
N VAL A 74 22.00 3.03 0.58
CA VAL A 74 22.88 1.87 0.72
C VAL A 74 24.01 1.88 -0.32
N ALA A 75 23.73 2.27 -1.56
CA ALA A 75 24.75 2.35 -2.61
C ALA A 75 25.84 3.39 -2.32
N ASN A 76 25.53 4.42 -1.53
CA ASN A 76 26.48 5.44 -1.10
C ASN A 76 27.39 5.00 0.07
N ILE A 77 27.17 3.81 0.64
CA ILE A 77 28.01 3.28 1.71
C ILE A 77 29.32 2.76 1.11
N PRO A 78 30.49 3.23 1.58
CA PRO A 78 31.78 2.75 1.10
C PRO A 78 31.95 1.25 1.29
N ALA A 79 32.49 0.58 0.27
CA ALA A 79 32.87 -0.82 0.38
C ALA A 79 34.00 -1.00 1.41
N PRO A 80 33.94 -2.01 2.28
CA PRO A 80 34.99 -2.27 3.26
C PRO A 80 36.28 -2.77 2.59
N VAL A 81 37.41 -2.54 3.26
CA VAL A 81 38.73 -3.01 2.82
C VAL A 81 38.98 -4.38 3.42
N LEU A 82 38.82 -5.42 2.60
CA LEU A 82 38.86 -6.81 3.05
C LEU A 82 40.19 -7.48 2.69
N SER A 83 40.66 -8.33 3.59
CA SER A 83 41.99 -8.96 3.53
C SER A 83 42.14 -9.98 2.40
N ASN A 84 41.04 -10.63 2.00
CA ASN A 84 41.09 -11.74 1.03
C ASN A 84 39.77 -11.96 0.27
N GLU A 85 39.80 -12.86 -0.71
CA GLU A 85 38.65 -13.18 -1.57
C GLU A 85 37.50 -13.88 -0.84
N GLU A 86 37.77 -14.62 0.23
CA GLU A 86 36.72 -15.29 1.00
C GLU A 86 35.88 -14.26 1.77
N ALA A 87 36.53 -13.29 2.40
CA ALA A 87 35.86 -12.15 3.02
C ALA A 87 35.04 -11.35 1.98
N LYS A 88 35.61 -11.07 0.81
CA LYS A 88 34.91 -10.38 -0.29
C LYS A 88 33.67 -11.13 -0.77
N LYS A 89 33.71 -12.46 -0.84
CA LYS A 89 32.52 -13.27 -1.21
C LYS A 89 31.41 -13.11 -0.19
N LEU A 90 31.72 -13.18 1.10
CA LEU A 90 30.74 -13.01 2.17
C LEU A 90 30.14 -11.60 2.17
N TYR A 91 30.98 -10.58 2.00
CA TYR A 91 30.54 -9.20 1.82
C TYR A 91 29.59 -9.04 0.63
N LYS A 92 29.94 -9.55 -0.56
CA LYS A 92 29.09 -9.47 -1.76
C LYS A 92 27.75 -10.18 -1.57
N LYS A 93 27.78 -11.37 -0.95
CA LYS A 93 26.58 -12.13 -0.60
C LYS A 93 25.67 -11.30 0.31
N LEU A 94 26.25 -10.70 1.36
CA LEU A 94 25.54 -9.84 2.30
C LEU A 94 24.93 -8.61 1.62
N GLY A 95 25.72 -7.88 0.83
CA GLY A 95 25.26 -6.69 0.11
C GLY A 95 24.08 -6.99 -0.80
N ARG A 96 24.12 -8.11 -1.55
CA ARG A 96 22.99 -8.57 -2.36
C ARG A 96 21.77 -8.88 -1.49
N THR A 97 21.93 -9.59 -0.38
CA THR A 97 20.81 -9.94 0.50
C THR A 97 20.15 -8.69 1.12
N ILE A 98 20.93 -7.66 1.45
CA ILE A 98 20.39 -6.38 1.94
C ILE A 98 19.56 -5.67 0.86
N VAL A 99 20.07 -5.59 -0.37
CA VAL A 99 19.31 -5.02 -1.50
C VAL A 99 18.03 -5.82 -1.76
N ASP A 100 18.12 -7.15 -1.77
CA ASP A 100 16.92 -8.00 -1.87
C ASP A 100 15.93 -7.68 -0.73
N ARG A 101 16.41 -7.53 0.52
CA ARG A 101 15.58 -7.22 1.69
C ARG A 101 14.87 -5.87 1.58
N ILE A 102 15.47 -4.89 0.91
CA ILE A 102 14.87 -3.58 0.66
C ILE A 102 13.75 -3.69 -0.40
N ASN A 103 13.94 -4.56 -1.39
CA ASN A 103 13.07 -4.65 -2.57
C ASN A 103 11.87 -5.60 -2.41
N VAL A 104 11.83 -6.44 -1.37
CA VAL A 104 10.69 -7.33 -1.11
C VAL A 104 9.45 -6.55 -0.64
N LYS A 105 8.27 -7.06 -1.00
CA LYS A 105 6.99 -6.37 -0.78
C LYS A 105 6.16 -6.99 0.33
N THR A 106 6.49 -8.22 0.74
CA THR A 106 5.75 -8.95 1.76
C THR A 106 6.57 -9.14 3.04
N ALA A 107 5.86 -9.28 4.17
CA ALA A 107 6.50 -9.55 5.46
C ALA A 107 7.20 -10.93 5.49
N ALA A 108 6.64 -11.93 4.80
CA ALA A 108 7.23 -13.26 4.72
C ALA A 108 8.58 -13.24 3.98
N GLU A 109 8.63 -12.65 2.79
CA GLU A 109 9.88 -12.50 2.04
C GLU A 109 10.91 -11.66 2.81
N ALA A 110 10.45 -10.63 3.52
CA ALA A 110 11.29 -9.85 4.41
C ALA A 110 11.94 -10.72 5.49
N MET A 111 11.16 -11.56 6.18
CA MET A 111 11.68 -12.49 7.20
C MET A 111 12.67 -13.49 6.60
N ASP A 112 12.39 -14.02 5.41
CA ASP A 112 13.32 -14.93 4.71
C ASP A 112 14.68 -14.27 4.46
N LYS A 113 14.69 -12.98 4.09
CA LYS A 113 15.94 -12.23 3.90
C LYS A 113 16.64 -11.93 5.23
N GLU A 114 15.91 -11.68 6.33
CA GLU A 114 16.51 -11.56 7.67
C GLU A 114 17.18 -12.87 8.13
N HIS A 115 16.55 -14.01 7.84
CA HIS A 115 17.14 -15.32 8.08
C HIS A 115 18.42 -15.51 7.26
N ALA A 116 18.41 -15.17 5.97
CA ALA A 116 19.60 -15.23 5.12
C ALA A 116 20.74 -14.32 5.63
N ILE A 117 20.44 -13.11 6.13
CA ILE A 117 21.43 -12.24 6.78
C ILE A 117 22.02 -12.93 8.02
N THR A 118 21.18 -13.56 8.83
CA THR A 118 21.61 -14.30 10.03
C THR A 118 22.52 -15.48 9.67
N GLU A 119 22.19 -16.24 8.63
CA GLU A 119 23.04 -17.32 8.13
C GLU A 119 24.41 -16.80 7.68
N ILE A 120 24.46 -15.67 6.98
CA ILE A 120 25.73 -15.05 6.57
C ILE A 120 26.55 -14.60 7.79
N LYS A 121 25.90 -14.06 8.84
CA LYS A 121 26.58 -13.71 10.10
C LYS A 121 27.19 -14.94 10.78
N ASN A 122 26.50 -16.07 10.74
CA ASN A 122 27.04 -17.34 11.25
C ASN A 122 28.16 -17.87 10.37
N GLU A 123 28.04 -17.73 9.05
CA GLU A 123 29.09 -18.09 8.09
C GLU A 123 30.38 -17.29 8.34
N LEU A 124 30.28 -15.98 8.61
CA LEU A 124 31.43 -15.15 9.01
C LEU A 124 32.14 -15.72 10.24
N LEU A 125 31.40 -16.08 11.29
CA LEU A 125 31.96 -16.66 12.50
C LEU A 125 32.66 -18.00 12.24
N ASN A 126 32.05 -18.87 11.43
CA ASN A 126 32.65 -20.16 11.07
C ASN A 126 33.94 -19.97 10.26
N LYS A 127 33.98 -18.98 9.37
CA LYS A 127 35.16 -18.67 8.54
C LYS A 127 36.28 -18.04 9.37
N LEU A 128 35.92 -17.22 10.37
CA LEU A 128 36.86 -16.69 11.35
C LEU A 128 37.47 -17.81 12.20
N GLN A 129 36.64 -18.70 12.76
CA GLN A 129 37.10 -19.82 13.58
C GLN A 129 37.99 -20.79 12.81
N SER A 130 37.75 -20.97 11.51
CA SER A 130 38.59 -21.78 10.63
C SER A 130 39.81 -21.04 10.07
N GLY A 131 40.06 -19.79 10.49
CA GLY A 131 41.19 -18.98 10.05
C GLY A 131 41.16 -18.55 8.58
N LYS A 132 40.01 -18.68 7.90
CA LYS A 132 39.83 -18.31 6.49
C LYS A 132 39.65 -16.81 6.29
N ILE A 133 39.21 -16.11 7.32
CA ILE A 133 39.11 -14.65 7.37
C ILE A 133 39.64 -14.14 8.72
N THR A 134 39.95 -12.86 8.80
CA THR A 134 40.45 -12.22 10.01
C THR A 134 39.31 -11.64 10.86
N GLN A 135 39.60 -11.31 12.12
CA GLN A 135 38.65 -10.59 12.97
C GLN A 135 38.30 -9.22 12.37
N GLU A 136 39.29 -8.54 11.81
CA GLU A 136 39.14 -7.26 11.12
C GLU A 136 38.14 -7.35 9.95
N ASP A 137 38.20 -8.42 9.14
CA ASP A 137 37.21 -8.65 8.08
C ASP A 137 35.79 -8.77 8.63
N VAL A 138 35.63 -9.51 9.73
CA VAL A 138 34.32 -9.69 10.37
C VAL A 138 33.78 -8.36 10.89
N ASP A 139 34.63 -7.56 11.54
CA ASP A 139 34.25 -6.29 12.12
C ASP A 139 33.86 -5.28 11.04
N GLN A 140 34.62 -5.21 9.95
CA GLN A 140 34.29 -4.35 8.81
C GLN A 140 33.00 -4.77 8.10
N ILE A 141 32.77 -6.07 7.89
CA ILE A 141 31.53 -6.55 7.27
C ILE A 141 30.31 -6.31 8.17
N ARG A 142 30.46 -6.46 9.50
CA ARG A 142 29.40 -6.15 10.47
C ARG A 142 29.11 -4.66 10.57
N LYS A 143 30.15 -3.83 10.49
CA LYS A 143 29.98 -2.38 10.42
C LYS A 143 29.23 -1.99 9.16
N TYR A 144 29.62 -2.52 8.00
CA TYR A 144 28.90 -2.30 6.75
C TYR A 144 27.41 -2.68 6.85
N LEU A 145 27.08 -3.82 7.48
CA LEU A 145 25.69 -4.20 7.75
C LEU A 145 24.96 -3.15 8.61
N ALA A 146 25.58 -2.70 9.71
CA ALA A 146 24.98 -1.70 10.57
C ALA A 146 24.74 -0.38 9.83
N ASP A 147 25.72 0.08 9.05
CA ASP A 147 25.62 1.29 8.24
C ASP A 147 24.47 1.16 7.22
N CYS A 148 24.32 -0.01 6.58
CA CYS A 148 23.21 -0.27 5.66
C CYS A 148 21.84 -0.22 6.34
N LEU A 149 21.72 -0.78 7.54
CA LEU A 149 20.46 -0.78 8.29
C LEU A 149 20.07 0.63 8.72
N VAL A 150 21.04 1.46 9.13
CA VAL A 150 20.80 2.88 9.45
C VAL A 150 20.38 3.63 8.20
N ALA A 151 21.12 3.48 7.09
CA ALA A 151 20.84 4.16 5.83
C ALA A 151 19.43 3.84 5.30
N ALA A 152 19.01 2.57 5.35
CA ALA A 152 17.68 2.15 4.90
C ALA A 152 16.53 2.58 5.84
N GLN A 153 16.82 2.92 7.11
CA GLN A 153 15.84 3.43 8.07
C GLN A 153 15.66 4.95 7.99
N SER A 154 16.73 5.70 7.69
CA SER A 154 16.69 7.16 7.55
C SER A 154 15.93 7.67 6.32
N THR A 155 15.50 6.78 5.44
CA THR A 155 14.78 7.08 4.19
C THR A 155 13.27 6.82 4.27
N ARG A 156 12.72 6.59 5.47
CA ARG A 156 11.28 6.30 5.70
C ARG A 156 10.57 7.40 6.46
#